data_AF-A0A0W8FVZ5-F1
#
_entry.id   AF-A0A0W8FVZ5-F1
#
_cell.length_a   1.000
_cell.length_b   1.000
_cell.length_c   1.000
_cell.angle_alpha   90.00
_cell.angle_beta   90.00
_cell.angle_gamma   90.00
#
_symmetry.space_group_name_H-M   'P 1'
#
loop_
_entity.id
_entity.type
_entity.pdbx_description
1 polymer ?
#
loop_
_entity_poly.entity_id
_entity_poly.type
_entity_poly.pdbx_seq_one_letter_code
_entity_poly.pdbx_strand_id
1 'polypeptide(L)'
;MDEKGINLKQFFVWINMMPGPDFKPRINITGEIEISELSEYNIEQVNLLFVNIYQNDIQFYSVEPVVRIGENPSGDNKKLLIFSTKDGMDVKNNFEIDSVVDAEFIFEFDGNTFSQFEKNVIIQKAY
;
A
#
# COMPACT_ATOMS: atom_id res chain seq x y z
N MET A 1 9.18 -9.49 -13.57
CA MET A 1 9.02 -10.80 -12.92
C MET A 1 9.33 -10.53 -11.46
N ASP A 2 8.32 -10.54 -10.58
CA ASP A 2 8.51 -10.17 -9.17
C ASP A 2 9.31 -11.27 -8.46
N GLU A 3 10.54 -10.93 -8.06
CA GLU A 3 11.53 -11.87 -7.53
C GLU A 3 11.11 -12.55 -6.21
N LYS A 4 10.07 -12.05 -5.54
CA LYS A 4 9.62 -12.53 -4.22
C LYS A 4 8.17 -12.97 -4.19
N GLY A 5 7.59 -13.30 -5.34
CA GLY A 5 6.22 -13.83 -5.41
C GLY A 5 5.14 -12.83 -4.96
N ILE A 6 5.47 -11.55 -4.81
CA ILE A 6 4.52 -10.48 -4.48
C ILE A 6 3.99 -9.87 -5.77
N ASN A 7 2.67 -9.87 -5.93
CA ASN A 7 1.99 -9.28 -7.07
C ASN A 7 0.99 -8.23 -6.60
N LEU A 8 1.29 -6.96 -6.85
CA LEU A 8 0.39 -5.86 -6.57
C LEU A 8 -0.78 -5.87 -7.58
N LYS A 9 -1.94 -6.37 -7.16
CA LYS A 9 -3.13 -6.47 -8.03
C LYS A 9 -3.75 -5.11 -8.28
N GLN A 10 -3.85 -4.32 -7.22
CA GLN A 10 -4.35 -2.96 -7.27
C GLN A 10 -3.74 -2.14 -6.15
N PHE A 11 -3.48 -0.87 -6.44
CA PHE A 11 -3.04 0.09 -5.45
C PHE A 11 -3.53 1.48 -5.82
N PHE A 12 -4.11 2.15 -4.84
CA PHE A 12 -4.63 3.49 -4.98
C PHE A 12 -4.10 4.35 -3.85
N VAL A 13 -3.54 5.50 -4.23
CA VAL A 13 -3.35 6.62 -3.33
C VAL A 13 -4.46 7.61 -3.65
N TRP A 14 -5.23 8.02 -2.65
CA TRP A 14 -6.36 8.91 -2.89
C TRP A 14 -6.56 9.90 -1.76
N ILE A 15 -7.13 11.05 -2.10
CA ILE A 15 -7.42 12.13 -1.18
C ILE A 15 -8.93 12.34 -1.09
N ASN A 16 -9.45 12.34 0.13
CA ASN A 16 -10.85 12.68 0.37
C ASN A 16 -11.04 14.20 0.24
N MET A 17 -11.79 14.62 -0.77
CA MET A 17 -12.11 16.01 -1.09
C MET A 17 -13.59 16.34 -0.83
N MET A 18 -14.36 15.45 -0.19
CA MET A 18 -15.78 15.67 0.10
C MET A 18 -16.00 16.97 0.90
N PRO A 19 -16.84 17.89 0.42
CA PRO A 19 -17.13 19.14 1.13
C PRO A 19 -17.93 18.86 2.41
N GLY A 20 -17.60 19.56 3.48
CA GLY A 20 -18.31 19.44 4.76
C GLY A 20 -17.82 20.46 5.79
N PRO A 21 -18.57 20.63 6.90
CA PRO A 21 -18.21 21.59 7.96
C PRO A 21 -16.83 21.30 8.59
N ASP A 22 -16.36 20.05 8.51
CA ASP A 22 -15.04 19.62 8.98
C ASP A 22 -14.09 19.25 7.82
N PHE A 23 -14.16 19.96 6.69
CA PHE A 23 -13.28 19.71 5.54
C PHE A 23 -11.80 19.73 5.94
N LYS A 24 -11.22 18.53 6.05
CA LYS A 24 -9.81 18.28 6.31
C LYS A 24 -9.38 17.18 5.34
N PRO A 25 -8.77 17.54 4.20
CA PRO A 25 -8.42 16.53 3.21
C PRO A 25 -7.41 15.56 3.82
N ARG A 26 -7.65 14.28 3.59
CA ARG A 26 -6.81 13.19 4.09
C ARG A 26 -6.37 12.29 2.96
N ILE A 27 -5.09 11.96 2.98
CA ILE A 27 -4.50 10.97 2.09
C ILE A 27 -4.78 9.59 2.64
N ASN A 28 -5.20 8.71 1.76
CA ASN A 28 -5.50 7.33 2.04
C ASN A 28 -4.74 6.47 1.06
N ILE A 29 -4.43 5.27 1.51
CA ILE A 29 -3.94 4.20 0.64
C ILE A 29 -4.88 3.03 0.76
N THR A 30 -5.16 2.38 -0.36
CA THR A 30 -5.92 1.15 -0.44
C THR A 30 -5.35 0.26 -1.52
N GLY A 31 -5.47 -1.05 -1.37
CA GLY A 31 -5.06 -1.95 -2.42
C GLY A 31 -5.21 -3.42 -2.07
N GLU A 32 -4.76 -4.23 -3.02
CA GLU A 32 -4.71 -5.68 -2.92
C GLU A 32 -3.37 -6.19 -3.42
N ILE A 33 -2.79 -7.08 -2.62
CA ILE A 33 -1.53 -7.75 -2.93
C ILE A 33 -1.83 -9.24 -2.94
N GLU A 34 -1.48 -9.91 -4.02
CA GLU A 34 -1.49 -11.36 -4.07
C GLU A 34 -0.06 -11.86 -3.87
N ILE A 35 0.12 -12.67 -2.85
CA ILE A 35 1.39 -13.33 -2.56
C ILE A 35 1.29 -14.75 -3.12
N SER A 36 2.35 -15.23 -3.73
CA SER A 36 2.49 -16.64 -4.15
C SER A 36 3.40 -17.36 -3.19
N GLU A 37 3.13 -18.62 -2.89
CA GLU A 37 4.05 -19.45 -2.12
C GLU A 37 5.29 -19.75 -2.94
N LEU A 38 6.46 -19.61 -2.32
CA LEU A 38 7.76 -19.92 -2.91
C LEU A 38 8.51 -20.89 -2.00
N SER A 39 9.49 -21.61 -2.53
CA SER A 39 10.32 -22.53 -1.72
C SER A 39 11.06 -21.84 -0.57
N GLU A 40 11.20 -20.52 -0.67
CA GLU A 40 11.94 -19.68 0.27
C GLU A 40 11.13 -19.25 1.49
N TYR A 41 9.78 -19.32 1.44
CA TYR A 41 8.94 -18.90 2.56
C TYR A 41 7.58 -19.59 2.60
N ASN A 42 7.03 -19.75 3.82
CA ASN A 42 5.64 -20.09 4.02
C ASN A 42 4.78 -18.83 3.86
N ILE A 43 3.83 -18.87 2.95
CA ILE A 43 3.00 -17.72 2.58
C ILE A 43 2.18 -17.15 3.74
N GLU A 44 1.79 -17.98 4.71
CA GLU A 44 1.00 -17.55 5.86
C GLU A 44 1.80 -16.60 6.77
N GLN A 45 3.12 -16.73 6.77
CA GLN A 45 4.03 -15.95 7.60
C GLN A 45 4.42 -14.60 6.98
N VAL A 46 4.08 -14.36 5.71
CA VAL A 46 4.37 -13.08 5.06
C VAL A 46 3.33 -12.04 5.48
N ASN A 47 3.83 -10.95 6.06
CA ASN A 47 3.04 -9.81 6.53
C ASN A 47 3.47 -8.53 5.84
N LEU A 48 2.50 -7.66 5.50
CA LEU A 48 2.79 -6.28 5.10
C LEU A 48 2.88 -5.43 6.38
N LEU A 49 4.06 -4.89 6.67
CA LEU A 49 4.30 -4.05 7.85
C LEU A 49 4.02 -2.59 7.55
N PHE A 50 4.61 -2.07 6.48
CA PHE A 50 4.53 -0.66 6.14
C PHE A 50 4.32 -0.43 4.66
N VAL A 51 3.68 0.69 4.34
CA VAL A 51 3.70 1.30 3.02
C VAL A 51 4.28 2.70 3.18
N ASN A 52 5.46 2.93 2.61
CA ASN A 52 6.08 4.24 2.57
C ASN A 52 5.67 4.96 1.28
N ILE A 53 5.38 6.26 1.38
CA ILE A 53 5.01 7.10 0.23
C ILE A 53 6.07 8.17 0.03
N TYR A 54 6.57 8.27 -1.20
CA TYR A 54 7.63 9.17 -1.61
C TYR A 54 7.13 10.12 -2.69
N GLN A 55 7.63 11.35 -2.66
CA GLN A 55 7.45 12.32 -3.74
C GLN A 55 8.78 13.06 -3.93
N ASN A 56 9.28 13.11 -5.16
CA ASN A 56 10.59 13.71 -5.48
C ASN A 56 11.73 13.16 -4.59
N ASP A 57 11.80 11.83 -4.44
CA ASP A 57 12.76 11.11 -3.58
C ASP A 57 12.68 11.42 -2.07
N ILE A 58 11.68 12.20 -1.63
CA ILE A 58 11.44 12.52 -0.22
C ILE A 58 10.33 11.62 0.31
N GLN A 59 10.58 10.93 1.42
CA GLN A 59 9.56 10.16 2.13
C GLN A 59 8.59 11.10 2.87
N PHE A 60 7.34 11.12 2.44
CA PHE A 60 6.29 11.89 3.10
C PHE A 60 5.54 11.06 4.13
N TYR A 61 5.29 9.78 3.87
CA TYR A 61 4.50 8.94 4.76
C TYR A 61 5.18 7.60 5.02
N SER A 62 4.93 7.06 6.21
CA SER A 62 5.17 5.66 6.57
C SER A 62 3.89 5.18 7.22
N VAL A 63 3.20 4.26 6.57
CA VAL A 63 1.84 3.85 6.95
C VAL A 63 1.90 2.43 7.43
N GLU A 64 1.43 2.16 8.64
CA GLU A 64 1.08 0.81 9.09
C GLU A 64 -0.38 0.54 8.66
N PRO A 65 -0.62 -0.20 7.57
CA PRO A 65 -1.96 -0.36 7.05
C PRO A 65 -2.75 -1.36 7.91
N VAL A 66 -4.08 -1.22 7.90
CA VAL A 66 -4.96 -2.30 8.34
C VAL A 66 -4.98 -3.34 7.23
N VAL A 67 -4.57 -4.56 7.55
CA VAL A 67 -4.51 -5.67 6.59
C VAL A 67 -5.53 -6.73 6.97
N ARG A 68 -6.26 -7.24 5.97
CA ARG A 68 -7.12 -8.43 6.10
C ARG A 68 -6.79 -9.43 5.00
N ILE A 69 -7.05 -10.70 5.28
CA ILE A 69 -6.95 -11.77 4.28
C ILE A 69 -8.20 -11.70 3.39
N GLY A 70 -8.00 -11.56 2.09
CA GLY A 70 -9.07 -11.57 1.09
C GLY A 70 -9.56 -12.99 0.79
N GLU A 71 -10.79 -13.08 0.29
CA GLU A 71 -11.37 -14.34 -0.15
C GLU A 71 -10.98 -14.64 -1.61
N ASN A 72 -10.93 -15.93 -1.97
CA ASN A 72 -10.70 -16.40 -3.35
C ASN A 72 -9.42 -15.87 -4.01
N PRO A 73 -8.22 -16.20 -3.49
CA PRO A 73 -6.98 -15.94 -4.21
C PRO A 73 -7.01 -16.64 -5.58
N SER A 74 -6.22 -16.17 -6.56
CA SER A 74 -6.27 -16.74 -7.92
C SER A 74 -5.72 -18.18 -8.05
N GLY A 75 -5.32 -18.81 -6.95
CA GLY A 75 -4.92 -20.22 -6.89
C GLY A 75 -4.65 -20.67 -5.46
N ASP A 76 -4.56 -21.99 -5.26
CA ASP A 76 -4.47 -22.62 -3.93
C ASP A 76 -3.18 -22.28 -3.16
N ASN A 77 -2.10 -21.97 -3.87
CA ASN A 77 -0.79 -21.61 -3.29
C ASN A 77 -0.59 -20.09 -3.23
N LYS A 78 -1.67 -19.35 -3.00
CA LYS A 78 -1.65 -17.89 -3.00
C LYS A 78 -2.49 -17.33 -1.85
N LYS A 79 -2.07 -16.16 -1.36
CA LYS A 79 -2.68 -15.42 -0.27
C LYS A 79 -3.01 -14.04 -0.80
N LEU A 80 -4.28 -13.65 -0.68
CA LEU A 80 -4.72 -12.31 -1.02
C LEU A 80 -4.69 -11.45 0.24
N LEU A 81 -3.93 -10.36 0.22
CA LEU A 81 -3.97 -9.32 1.24
C LEU A 81 -4.77 -8.15 0.69
N ILE A 82 -5.76 -7.70 1.47
CA ILE A 82 -6.48 -6.46 1.21
C ILE A 82 -6.06 -5.48 2.30
N PHE A 83 -5.60 -4.29 1.91
CA PHE A 83 -5.08 -3.32 2.86
C PHE A 83 -5.69 -1.93 2.66
N SER A 84 -5.75 -1.17 3.76
CA SER A 84 -6.14 0.24 3.73
C SER A 84 -5.51 1.03 4.86
N THR A 85 -5.49 2.35 4.73
CA THR A 85 -5.37 3.23 5.90
C THR A 85 -6.54 3.04 6.85
N LYS A 86 -6.31 3.25 8.15
CA LYS A 86 -7.37 3.25 9.17
C LYS A 86 -8.21 4.53 9.11
N ASP A 87 -7.56 5.67 9.34
CA ASP A 87 -8.23 6.98 9.47
C ASP A 87 -7.73 8.01 8.44
N GLY A 88 -6.94 7.56 7.45
CA GLY A 88 -6.19 8.41 6.55
C GLY A 88 -5.08 9.20 7.27
N MET A 89 -4.34 10.01 6.50
CA MET A 89 -3.24 10.83 6.98
C MET A 89 -3.49 12.28 6.61
N ASP A 90 -3.13 13.18 7.52
CA ASP A 90 -3.20 14.61 7.22
C ASP A 90 -2.23 14.95 6.06
N VAL A 91 -2.70 15.78 5.14
CA VAL A 91 -1.88 16.26 4.02
C VAL A 91 -0.75 17.12 4.59
N LYS A 92 0.50 16.71 4.38
CA LYS A 92 1.68 17.42 4.88
C LYS A 92 1.91 18.68 4.06
N ASN A 93 2.49 19.70 4.69
CA ASN A 93 2.99 20.87 3.97
C ASN A 93 3.98 20.43 2.89
N ASN A 94 3.91 21.06 1.71
CA ASN A 94 4.72 20.75 0.53
C ASN A 94 4.46 19.39 -0.13
N PHE A 95 3.42 18.66 0.29
CA PHE A 95 2.95 17.50 -0.47
C PHE A 95 2.06 17.96 -1.63
N GLU A 96 2.43 17.63 -2.86
CA GLU A 96 1.72 18.05 -4.06
C GLU A 96 0.62 17.03 -4.42
N ILE A 97 -0.64 17.39 -4.15
CA ILE A 97 -1.81 16.51 -4.36
C ILE A 97 -2.15 16.26 -5.84
N ASP A 98 -1.60 17.07 -6.75
CA ASP A 98 -1.81 17.01 -8.21
C ASP A 98 -0.65 16.33 -8.94
N SER A 99 0.26 15.70 -8.19
CA SER A 99 1.44 15.02 -8.72
C SER A 99 1.33 13.50 -8.53
N VAL A 100 2.37 12.78 -8.97
CA VAL A 100 2.52 11.34 -8.72
C VAL A 100 3.34 11.10 -7.47
N VAL A 101 3.24 9.88 -6.94
CA VAL A 101 4.07 9.39 -5.83
C VAL A 101 4.64 8.03 -6.16
N ASP A 102 5.74 7.69 -5.50
CA ASP A 102 6.22 6.32 -5.44
C ASP A 102 5.80 5.69 -4.12
N ALA A 103 5.54 4.39 -4.13
CA ALA A 103 5.20 3.62 -2.94
C ALA A 103 6.17 2.47 -2.75
N GLU A 104 6.66 2.31 -1.53
CA GLU A 104 7.43 1.14 -1.11
C GLU A 104 6.59 0.31 -0.15
N PHE A 105 6.35 -0.94 -0.51
CA PHE A 105 5.68 -1.93 0.34
C PHE A 105 6.74 -2.72 1.08
N ILE A 106 6.75 -2.64 2.41
CA ILE A 106 7.70 -3.34 3.28
C ILE A 106 6.99 -4.55 3.89
N PHE A 107 7.50 -5.72 3.56
CA PHE A 107 7.04 -7.00 4.07
C PHE A 107 8.02 -7.58 5.08
N GLU A 108 7.50 -8.44 5.95
CA GLU A 108 8.27 -9.24 6.89
C GLU A 108 7.96 -10.73 6.69
N PHE A 109 9.02 -11.54 6.77
CA PHE A 109 8.96 -12.99 6.87
C PHE A 109 10.12 -13.48 7.73
N ASP A 110 9.83 -14.29 8.76
CA ASP A 110 10.83 -14.89 9.66
C ASP A 110 11.84 -13.87 10.23
N GLY A 111 11.35 -12.69 10.64
CA GLY A 111 12.15 -11.59 11.17
C GLY A 111 13.03 -10.85 10.15
N ASN A 112 12.97 -11.23 8.87
CA ASN A 112 13.65 -10.53 7.78
C ASN A 112 12.66 -9.64 7.03
N THR A 113 13.11 -8.47 6.61
CA THR A 113 12.30 -7.55 5.81
C THR A 113 12.72 -7.54 4.36
N PHE A 114 11.76 -7.26 3.49
CA PHE A 114 12.01 -6.99 2.09
C PHE A 114 11.00 -5.98 1.56
N SER A 115 11.35 -5.30 0.47
CA SER A 115 10.47 -4.32 -0.13
C SER A 115 10.20 -4.53 -1.61
N GLN A 116 9.07 -4.00 -2.05
CA GLN A 116 8.69 -3.86 -3.45
C GLN A 116 8.27 -2.41 -3.70
N PHE A 117 8.73 -1.86 -4.82
CA PHE A 117 8.41 -0.49 -5.23
C PHE A 117 7.37 -0.47 -6.33
N GLU A 118 6.38 0.40 -6.18
CA GLU A 118 5.48 0.83 -7.24
C GLU A 118 5.76 2.30 -7.54
N LYS A 119 6.05 2.63 -8.80
CA LYS A 119 6.48 3.99 -9.20
C LYS A 119 5.40 4.74 -9.96
N ASN A 120 5.43 6.06 -9.88
CA ASN A 120 4.56 6.98 -10.62
C ASN A 120 3.06 6.74 -10.40
N VAL A 121 2.67 6.46 -9.16
CA VAL A 121 1.28 6.26 -8.75
C VAL A 121 0.54 7.59 -8.74
N ILE A 122 -0.54 7.67 -9.50
CA ILE A 122 -1.38 8.87 -9.59
C ILE A 122 -2.22 9.00 -8.31
N ILE A 123 -2.20 10.18 -7.70
CA ILE A 123 -3.08 10.51 -6.58
C ILE A 123 -4.49 10.77 -7.12
N GLN A 124 -5.46 9.97 -6.68
CA GLN A 124 -6.87 10.14 -7.06
C GLN A 124 -7.60 11.08 -6.10
N LYS A 125 -8.53 11.88 -6.62
CA LYS A 125 -9.38 12.76 -5.80
C LYS A 125 -10.77 12.16 -5.71
N ALA A 126 -11.24 11.90 -4.49
CA ALA A 126 -12.60 11.42 -4.22
C ALA A 126 -13.46 12.60 -3.75
N TYR A 127 -14.61 12.85 -4.40
CA TYR A 127 -15.50 13.99 -4.14
C TYR A 127 -16.86 13.57 -3.60
#